data_AF-A0A1Y2HBE4-F1
#
_entry.id   AF-A0A1Y2HBE4-F1
#
_cell.length_a   1.000
_cell.length_b   1.000
_cell.length_c   1.000
_cell.angle_alpha   90.00
_cell.angle_beta   90.00
_cell.angle_gamma   90.00
#
_symmetry.space_group_name_H-M   'P 1'
#
loop_
_entity.id
_entity.type
_entity.pdbx_description
1 polymer ?
#
loop_
_entity_poly.entity_id
_entity_poly.type
_entity_poly.pdbx_seq_one_letter_code
_entity_poly.pdbx_strand_id
1 'polypeptide(L)'
;MDKGGAEGVDRKVGVDAAQADKLALSVCVGVLFGNRKDRVGGVAAGVDNALQVLEVVRDLGAAGVAQALVGIHSLLTMPLVRATVDPEVAHQVAVRFGKYGLVPRDRKPDPDVLATDLWGLPLANPVGLAAGFDKNGEAIDGMLAMGFASVEIGSITPRPQPGNPKPRVFRLPEDGAVINRYGFNSEGHTLVLQRLQQRVRAHKYKQDKDHDRKALIEGKLLGINLGKNKSSAAESHEDYVKGVRTFAPLADYLVVNVSSPNTPGLRALQKSEVLRELMAAVVNERDATVKAAGLAKKVPVCVKIAPDMSEEELRDVAKRPASLKSDAELVQQAGGLSGAPVFPLGLRAVRIVRSEIGDKIPIIGCGGIASGKEALAYAAAGARAVQMYTSLVMDGPGAVAKTKDELAAYFEKHGLTWREVVGAEERGVKLPPM
;
A
#
# COMPACT_ATOMS: atom_id res chain seq x y z
N MET A 1 -1.08 -25.99 -41.93
CA MET A 1 -0.26 -26.81 -41.00
C MET A 1 1.08 -26.09 -40.98
N ASP A 2 1.49 -25.43 -39.92
CA ASP A 2 1.54 -25.91 -38.55
C ASP A 2 1.36 -24.76 -37.54
N LYS A 3 0.67 -25.05 -36.43
CA LYS A 3 0.39 -24.14 -35.33
C LYS A 3 1.38 -24.44 -34.21
N GLY A 4 2.43 -23.64 -34.07
CA GLY A 4 3.39 -23.78 -32.96
C GLY A 4 3.72 -22.41 -32.39
N GLY A 5 3.04 -22.00 -31.33
CA GLY A 5 3.32 -20.70 -30.70
C GLY A 5 2.52 -20.32 -29.45
N ALA A 6 1.77 -21.26 -28.82
CA ALA A 6 0.87 -20.94 -27.72
C ALA A 6 1.05 -21.78 -26.44
N GLU A 7 2.15 -22.53 -26.28
CA GLU A 7 2.32 -23.44 -25.12
C GLU A 7 3.31 -22.95 -24.04
N GLY A 8 3.86 -21.74 -24.16
CA GLY A 8 4.92 -21.25 -23.27
C GLY A 8 4.49 -20.48 -22.02
N VAL A 9 3.27 -19.94 -21.96
CA VAL A 9 2.87 -18.92 -20.97
C VAL A 9 2.11 -19.50 -19.76
N ASP A 10 1.63 -20.74 -19.85
CA ASP A 10 0.59 -21.27 -18.96
C ASP A 10 1.09 -21.91 -17.64
N ARG A 11 2.41 -22.01 -17.43
CA ARG A 11 2.97 -22.94 -16.42
C ARG A 11 3.56 -22.34 -15.14
N LYS A 12 3.68 -21.02 -14.98
CA LYS A 12 4.41 -20.46 -13.80
C LYS A 12 3.63 -19.55 -12.86
N VAL A 13 2.45 -19.06 -13.23
CA VAL A 13 1.59 -18.24 -12.35
C VAL A 13 0.33 -19.00 -11.89
N GLY A 14 0.09 -20.21 -12.41
CA GLY A 14 -1.04 -21.04 -12.01
C GLY A 14 -2.42 -20.43 -12.34
N VAL A 15 -2.49 -19.49 -13.29
CA VAL A 15 -3.74 -18.86 -13.72
C VAL A 15 -3.99 -19.24 -15.18
N ASP A 16 -5.00 -20.08 -15.40
CA ASP A 16 -5.50 -20.49 -16.72
C ASP A 16 -5.96 -19.24 -17.51
N ALA A 17 -5.67 -19.19 -18.81
CA ALA A 17 -6.10 -18.13 -19.72
C ALA A 17 -7.63 -17.88 -19.68
N ALA A 18 -8.44 -18.89 -19.35
CA ALA A 18 -9.89 -18.75 -19.15
C ALA A 18 -10.31 -18.00 -17.87
N GLN A 19 -9.36 -17.69 -16.98
CA GLN A 19 -9.55 -16.97 -15.71
C GLN A 19 -8.91 -15.57 -15.71
N ALA A 20 -8.16 -15.20 -16.75
CA ALA A 20 -7.47 -13.91 -16.85
C ALA A 20 -8.44 -12.70 -16.77
N ASP A 21 -9.67 -12.83 -17.31
CA ASP A 21 -10.72 -11.80 -17.22
C ASP A 21 -11.42 -11.76 -15.85
N LYS A 22 -11.05 -12.65 -14.91
CA LYS A 22 -11.73 -12.87 -13.62
C LYS A 22 -10.87 -12.49 -12.40
N LEU A 23 -9.59 -12.19 -12.60
CA LEU A 23 -8.57 -12.02 -11.57
C LEU A 23 -7.79 -10.72 -11.75
N ALA A 24 -7.33 -10.15 -10.65
CA ALA A 24 -6.31 -9.11 -10.64
C ALA A 24 -5.20 -9.45 -9.64
N LEU A 25 -4.01 -8.88 -9.83
CA LEU A 25 -2.86 -9.06 -8.95
C LEU A 25 -2.45 -7.68 -8.38
N SER A 26 -2.25 -7.58 -7.06
CA SER A 26 -1.66 -6.40 -6.42
C SER A 26 -0.32 -6.79 -5.82
N VAL A 27 0.76 -6.69 -6.59
CA VAL A 27 2.10 -7.07 -6.12
C VAL A 27 2.59 -6.12 -5.02
N CYS A 28 2.83 -6.60 -3.80
CA CYS A 28 3.33 -5.74 -2.72
C CYS A 28 4.47 -6.37 -1.95
N VAL A 29 5.64 -5.78 -2.09
CA VAL A 29 6.87 -6.36 -1.58
C VAL A 29 7.10 -6.00 -0.12
N GLY A 30 7.02 -7.00 0.77
CA GLY A 30 7.38 -6.93 2.18
C GLY A 30 8.44 -7.98 2.53
N VAL A 31 9.53 -7.57 3.17
CA VAL A 31 10.76 -8.37 3.34
C VAL A 31 11.03 -8.66 4.83
N LEU A 32 11.59 -9.81 5.23
CA LEU A 32 11.67 -10.32 6.63
C LEU A 32 13.12 -10.59 7.07
N PHE A 33 13.51 -10.21 8.29
CA PHE A 33 14.87 -10.45 8.83
C PHE A 33 14.88 -10.95 10.30
N GLY A 34 15.94 -11.67 10.70
CA GLY A 34 16.21 -12.23 12.05
C GLY A 34 17.39 -11.57 12.81
N ASN A 35 17.59 -11.94 14.09
CA ASN A 35 18.26 -11.14 15.15
C ASN A 35 19.68 -11.66 15.55
N ARG A 36 20.67 -10.79 15.86
CA ARG A 36 21.95 -11.14 16.57
C ARG A 36 22.74 -9.92 17.11
N LYS A 37 22.84 -9.77 18.44
CA LYS A 37 23.53 -8.71 19.23
C LYS A 37 24.98 -8.35 18.82
N ASP A 38 25.33 -7.04 18.84
CA ASP A 38 26.51 -6.43 19.50
C ASP A 38 26.63 -4.89 19.26
N ARG A 39 27.48 -4.20 20.05
CA ARG A 39 27.42 -2.82 20.62
C ARG A 39 27.67 -1.56 19.74
N VAL A 40 26.85 -0.53 20.05
CA VAL A 40 27.00 0.95 20.36
C VAL A 40 27.94 1.91 19.58
N GLY A 41 27.37 3.04 19.09
CA GLY A 41 28.05 4.36 19.01
C GLY A 41 27.35 5.53 18.24
N GLY A 42 26.60 6.39 18.95
CA GLY A 42 26.37 7.87 18.86
C GLY A 42 26.23 8.70 17.55
N VAL A 43 25.23 9.61 17.51
CA VAL A 43 24.93 10.62 16.44
C VAL A 43 24.50 11.99 17.03
N ALA A 44 24.81 13.12 16.35
CA ALA A 44 23.97 14.34 16.31
C ALA A 44 24.38 15.35 15.20
N ALA A 45 23.41 15.84 14.39
CA ALA A 45 23.36 17.20 13.78
C ALA A 45 22.03 17.42 13.01
N GLY A 46 21.36 18.58 13.15
CA GLY A 46 20.24 18.95 12.25
C GLY A 46 19.21 20.00 12.70
N VAL A 47 19.59 21.10 13.36
CA VAL A 47 18.63 22.12 13.87
C VAL A 47 18.47 23.34 12.95
N ASP A 48 19.46 23.66 12.09
CA ASP A 48 19.51 24.97 11.44
C ASP A 48 18.54 25.16 10.26
N ASN A 49 18.13 24.09 9.56
CA ASN A 49 17.28 24.19 8.37
C ASN A 49 15.80 24.52 8.66
N ALA A 50 15.33 24.30 9.90
CA ALA A 50 13.92 24.44 10.23
C ALA A 50 13.48 25.89 10.49
N LEU A 51 14.39 26.74 10.97
CA LEU A 51 14.10 28.16 11.26
C LEU A 51 13.86 28.96 9.97
N GLN A 52 14.59 28.65 8.90
CA GLN A 52 14.39 29.28 7.59
C GLN A 52 13.00 28.98 6.98
N VAL A 53 12.45 27.79 7.22
CA VAL A 53 11.11 27.44 6.71
C VAL A 53 10.03 28.24 7.41
N LEU A 54 10.17 28.51 8.72
CA LEU A 54 9.20 29.28 9.52
C LEU A 54 9.14 30.76 9.11
N GLU A 55 10.26 31.37 8.72
CA GLU A 55 10.31 32.76 8.26
C GLU A 55 9.60 32.96 6.91
N VAL A 56 9.69 31.98 6.00
CA VAL A 56 9.06 32.03 4.67
C VAL A 56 7.53 31.84 4.71
N VAL A 57 6.99 31.16 5.74
CA VAL A 57 5.53 30.92 5.84
C VAL A 57 4.72 32.19 6.02
N ARG A 58 5.32 33.26 6.58
CA ARG A 58 4.61 34.49 6.97
C ARG A 58 4.01 35.23 5.76
N ASP A 59 4.57 35.05 4.57
CA ASP A 59 4.26 35.84 3.38
C ASP A 59 3.60 35.03 2.24
N LEU A 60 3.18 33.79 2.50
CA LEU A 60 2.65 32.88 1.47
C LEU A 60 1.11 32.87 1.38
N GLY A 61 0.58 32.84 0.15
CA GLY A 61 -0.83 32.53 -0.12
C GLY A 61 -1.19 31.07 0.22
N ALA A 62 -2.47 30.68 0.13
CA ALA A 62 -2.98 29.38 0.61
C ALA A 62 -2.21 28.14 0.08
N ALA A 63 -1.72 28.17 -1.17
CA ALA A 63 -0.90 27.11 -1.74
C ALA A 63 0.51 27.04 -1.12
N GLY A 64 1.11 28.19 -0.80
CA GLY A 64 2.39 28.25 -0.12
C GLY A 64 2.29 27.89 1.37
N VAL A 65 1.17 28.19 2.04
CA VAL A 65 0.89 27.70 3.40
C VAL A 65 0.79 26.17 3.44
N ALA A 66 0.16 25.53 2.44
CA ALA A 66 0.12 24.07 2.34
C ALA A 66 1.51 23.47 2.17
N GLN A 67 2.34 24.04 1.27
CA GLN A 67 3.73 23.61 1.07
C GLN A 67 4.59 23.79 2.33
N ALA A 68 4.41 24.92 3.03
CA ALA A 68 5.06 25.21 4.29
C ALA A 68 4.67 24.22 5.39
N LEU A 69 3.41 23.80 5.47
CA LEU A 69 2.96 22.77 6.43
C LEU A 69 3.60 21.41 6.15
N VAL A 70 3.80 21.04 4.88
CA VAL A 70 4.58 19.84 4.52
C VAL A 70 6.02 19.96 5.05
N GLY A 71 6.66 21.12 4.86
CA GLY A 71 7.98 21.43 5.41
C GLY A 71 8.04 21.35 6.93
N ILE A 72 7.09 21.98 7.64
CA ILE A 72 7.00 21.96 9.10
C ILE A 72 6.83 20.52 9.62
N HIS A 73 5.97 19.72 8.99
CA HIS A 73 5.79 18.33 9.40
C HIS A 73 7.07 17.52 9.25
N SER A 74 7.69 17.55 8.07
CA SER A 74 8.89 16.76 7.77
C SER A 74 10.13 17.20 8.55
N LEU A 75 10.31 18.51 8.76
CA LEU A 75 11.53 19.07 9.36
C LEU A 75 11.45 19.29 10.88
N LEU A 76 10.25 19.41 11.45
CA LEU A 76 10.06 19.69 12.87
C LEU A 76 9.18 18.66 13.56
N THR A 77 7.92 18.55 13.15
CA THR A 77 6.91 17.76 13.87
C THR A 77 7.29 16.28 13.89
N MET A 78 7.66 15.71 12.74
CA MET A 78 7.98 14.29 12.63
C MET A 78 9.32 13.94 13.29
N PRO A 79 10.42 14.70 13.16
CA PRO A 79 11.60 14.51 13.99
C PRO A 79 11.28 14.47 15.49
N LEU A 80 10.49 15.43 16.00
CA LEU A 80 10.10 15.46 17.41
C LEU A 80 9.25 14.25 17.80
N VAL A 81 8.23 13.91 17.02
CA VAL A 81 7.37 12.73 17.26
C VAL A 81 8.18 11.44 17.24
N ARG A 82 9.15 11.33 16.31
CA ARG A 82 10.03 10.16 16.20
C ARG A 82 10.94 10.01 17.41
N ALA A 83 11.43 11.12 17.97
CA ALA A 83 12.31 11.14 19.13
C ALA A 83 11.58 10.94 20.47
N THR A 84 10.31 11.33 20.58
CA THR A 84 9.62 11.45 21.89
C THR A 84 8.43 10.51 22.09
N VAL A 85 7.86 9.93 21.02
CA VAL A 85 6.63 9.14 21.10
C VAL A 85 6.86 7.73 20.58
N ASP A 86 6.41 6.74 21.35
CA ASP A 86 6.40 5.33 20.94
C ASP A 86 5.80 5.16 19.52
N PRO A 87 6.42 4.38 18.64
CA PRO A 87 5.97 4.22 17.27
C PRO A 87 4.55 3.69 17.11
N GLU A 88 4.10 2.77 17.96
CA GLU A 88 2.74 2.24 17.89
C GLU A 88 1.73 3.26 18.43
N VAL A 89 2.06 3.97 19.51
CA VAL A 89 1.21 5.04 20.06
C VAL A 89 1.03 6.18 19.05
N ALA A 90 2.12 6.68 18.45
CA ALA A 90 2.05 7.72 17.44
C ALA A 90 1.20 7.30 16.22
N HIS A 91 1.31 6.05 15.80
CA HIS A 91 0.47 5.50 14.73
C HIS A 91 -1.03 5.52 15.11
N GLN A 92 -1.37 5.09 16.32
CA GLN A 92 -2.74 5.14 16.81
C GLN A 92 -3.28 6.57 16.88
N VAL A 93 -2.45 7.53 17.29
CA VAL A 93 -2.81 8.96 17.27
C VAL A 93 -3.05 9.45 15.83
N ALA A 94 -2.19 9.09 14.88
CA ALA A 94 -2.37 9.45 13.47
C ALA A 94 -3.68 8.91 12.88
N VAL A 95 -4.03 7.64 13.18
CA VAL A 95 -5.32 7.06 12.78
C VAL A 95 -6.50 7.81 13.41
N ARG A 96 -6.41 8.16 14.70
CA ARG A 96 -7.46 8.96 15.36
C ARG A 96 -7.58 10.35 14.73
N PHE A 97 -6.48 11.00 14.39
CA PHE A 97 -6.51 12.28 13.69
C PHE A 97 -7.22 12.14 12.34
N GLY A 98 -6.95 11.07 11.59
CA GLY A 98 -7.67 10.76 10.36
C GLY A 98 -9.17 10.53 10.60
N LYS A 99 -9.53 9.73 11.60
CA LYS A 99 -10.92 9.44 12.00
C LYS A 99 -11.72 10.70 12.31
N TYR A 100 -11.13 11.65 13.04
CA TYR A 100 -11.78 12.90 13.40
C TYR A 100 -11.58 14.03 12.37
N GLY A 101 -10.93 13.74 11.23
CA GLY A 101 -10.69 14.72 10.17
C GLY A 101 -9.73 15.86 10.56
N LEU A 102 -8.85 15.62 11.54
CA LEU A 102 -7.84 16.55 12.05
C LEU A 102 -6.51 16.47 11.28
N VAL A 103 -6.42 15.58 10.30
CA VAL A 103 -5.30 15.55 9.37
C VAL A 103 -5.37 16.71 8.37
N PRO A 104 -4.22 17.18 7.84
CA PRO A 104 -4.21 18.13 6.75
C PRO A 104 -5.06 17.61 5.59
N ARG A 105 -5.89 18.49 5.02
CA ARG A 105 -6.68 18.18 3.83
C ARG A 105 -6.00 18.77 2.62
N ASP A 106 -5.82 17.97 1.60
CA ASP A 106 -5.44 18.47 0.30
C ASP A 106 -6.67 19.08 -0.38
N ARG A 107 -6.61 20.39 -0.60
CA ARG A 107 -7.68 21.18 -1.22
C ARG A 107 -7.41 21.47 -2.69
N LYS A 108 -6.21 21.16 -3.19
CA LYS A 108 -5.89 21.33 -4.61
C LYS A 108 -6.59 20.22 -5.40
N PRO A 109 -7.30 20.54 -6.50
CA PRO A 109 -7.70 19.53 -7.47
C PRO A 109 -6.47 18.78 -7.99
N ASP A 110 -6.58 17.47 -8.19
CA ASP A 110 -5.53 16.70 -8.83
C ASP A 110 -5.41 17.10 -10.30
N PRO A 111 -4.21 17.42 -10.81
CA PRO A 111 -4.00 17.70 -12.24
C PRO A 111 -4.33 16.49 -13.12
N ASP A 112 -4.94 16.72 -14.29
CA ASP A 112 -5.33 15.66 -15.24
C ASP A 112 -4.15 14.79 -15.70
N VAL A 113 -2.93 15.34 -15.70
CA VAL A 113 -1.70 14.60 -16.03
C VAL A 113 -1.42 13.45 -15.06
N LEU A 114 -2.01 13.46 -13.85
CA LEU A 114 -1.91 12.39 -12.86
C LEU A 114 -3.02 11.33 -13.00
N ALA A 115 -4.09 11.62 -13.76
CA ALA A 115 -5.26 10.76 -13.82
C ALA A 115 -4.90 9.36 -14.36
N THR A 116 -5.47 8.33 -13.74
CA THR A 116 -5.25 6.93 -14.11
C THR A 116 -6.54 6.13 -13.91
N ASP A 117 -6.47 4.81 -13.99
CA ASP A 117 -7.56 3.91 -13.66
C ASP A 117 -7.02 2.58 -13.14
N LEU A 118 -7.83 1.89 -12.34
CA LEU A 118 -7.62 0.49 -11.98
C LEU A 118 -8.88 -0.27 -12.35
N TRP A 119 -8.77 -1.32 -13.17
CA TRP A 119 -9.92 -2.09 -13.67
C TRP A 119 -10.97 -1.23 -14.39
N GLY A 120 -10.53 -0.20 -15.11
CA GLY A 120 -11.42 0.77 -15.76
C GLY A 120 -12.17 1.68 -14.77
N LEU A 121 -11.87 1.61 -13.47
CA LEU A 121 -12.39 2.56 -12.48
C LEU A 121 -11.45 3.77 -12.42
N PRO A 122 -11.89 4.97 -12.82
CA PRO A 122 -11.00 6.12 -12.91
C PRO A 122 -10.54 6.59 -11.53
N LEU A 123 -9.27 6.95 -11.44
CA LEU A 123 -8.60 7.52 -10.28
C LEU A 123 -8.08 8.91 -10.61
N ALA A 124 -8.29 9.86 -9.71
CA ALA A 124 -7.85 11.25 -9.89
C ALA A 124 -6.31 11.39 -9.90
N ASN A 125 -5.62 10.53 -9.15
CA ASN A 125 -4.17 10.44 -9.13
C ASN A 125 -3.73 8.98 -8.86
N PRO A 126 -2.44 8.62 -9.02
CA PRO A 126 -2.00 7.23 -8.92
C PRO A 126 -1.60 6.81 -7.50
N VAL A 127 -1.69 7.71 -6.51
CA VAL A 127 -1.10 7.51 -5.19
C VAL A 127 -2.17 7.02 -4.19
N GLY A 128 -1.93 5.84 -3.63
CA GLY A 128 -2.77 5.19 -2.62
C GLY A 128 -2.10 5.03 -1.26
N LEU A 129 -2.92 4.79 -0.24
CA LEU A 129 -2.47 4.38 1.10
C LEU A 129 -2.40 2.85 1.17
N ALA A 130 -1.26 2.31 1.57
CA ALA A 130 -1.08 0.87 1.71
C ALA A 130 -1.84 0.28 2.92
N ALA A 131 -2.23 -1.00 2.83
CA ALA A 131 -2.73 -1.74 3.99
C ALA A 131 -1.75 -1.74 5.15
N GLY A 132 -2.31 -1.88 6.34
CA GLY A 132 -1.61 -1.90 7.62
C GLY A 132 -1.59 -0.55 8.31
N PHE A 133 -1.92 0.54 7.60
CA PHE A 133 -2.04 1.87 8.21
C PHE A 133 -3.37 1.99 8.95
N ASP A 134 -4.49 1.97 8.22
CA ASP A 134 -5.83 1.93 8.79
C ASP A 134 -6.39 0.50 8.80
N LYS A 135 -5.96 -0.30 9.79
CA LYS A 135 -6.30 -1.73 9.85
C LYS A 135 -7.80 -1.98 10.03
N ASN A 136 -8.49 -1.09 10.73
CA ASN A 136 -9.87 -1.30 11.14
C ASN A 136 -10.88 -0.39 10.39
N GLY A 137 -10.42 0.37 9.39
CA GLY A 137 -11.28 1.27 8.61
C GLY A 137 -11.81 2.47 9.41
N GLU A 138 -11.01 2.98 10.35
CA GLU A 138 -11.37 4.12 11.21
C GLU A 138 -11.15 5.49 10.56
N ALA A 139 -10.20 5.58 9.63
CA ALA A 139 -9.66 6.85 9.15
C ALA A 139 -9.85 7.05 7.64
N ILE A 140 -10.64 6.20 6.97
CA ILE A 140 -10.85 6.18 5.51
C ILE A 140 -11.05 7.59 4.95
N ASP A 141 -12.03 8.34 5.46
CA ASP A 141 -12.37 9.67 4.93
C ASP A 141 -11.25 10.69 5.16
N GLY A 142 -10.59 10.65 6.32
CA GLY A 142 -9.45 11.52 6.60
C GLY A 142 -8.27 11.23 5.70
N MET A 143 -7.99 9.95 5.44
CA MET A 143 -6.90 9.55 4.54
C MET A 143 -7.20 9.92 3.09
N LEU A 144 -8.43 9.70 2.61
CA LEU A 144 -8.84 10.16 1.28
C LEU A 144 -8.75 11.69 1.17
N ALA A 145 -9.14 12.43 2.22
CA ALA A 145 -9.06 13.90 2.25
C ALA A 145 -7.62 14.42 2.29
N MET A 146 -6.64 13.62 2.70
CA MET A 146 -5.22 13.99 2.71
C MET A 146 -4.61 14.04 1.30
N GLY A 147 -5.28 13.48 0.29
CA GLY A 147 -4.85 13.52 -1.11
C GLY A 147 -4.69 12.15 -1.77
N PHE A 148 -4.83 11.05 -1.01
CA PHE A 148 -4.81 9.70 -1.57
C PHE A 148 -6.03 9.45 -2.48
N ALA A 149 -5.78 8.89 -3.66
CA ALA A 149 -6.84 8.44 -4.58
C ALA A 149 -7.32 7.02 -4.26
N SER A 150 -6.55 6.23 -3.52
CA SER A 150 -7.02 4.95 -2.99
C SER A 150 -6.61 4.76 -1.53
N VAL A 151 -7.46 4.10 -0.74
CA VAL A 151 -7.15 3.71 0.63
C VAL A 151 -7.38 2.22 0.76
N GLU A 152 -6.34 1.47 1.11
CA GLU A 152 -6.44 0.05 1.42
C GLU A 152 -6.47 -0.15 2.95
N ILE A 153 -7.61 -0.56 3.49
CA ILE A 153 -7.75 -0.89 4.92
C ILE A 153 -7.34 -2.35 5.19
N GLY A 154 -7.10 -2.70 6.44
CA GLY A 154 -6.73 -4.06 6.86
C GLY A 154 -5.22 -4.29 6.97
N SER A 155 -4.71 -5.52 6.96
CA SER A 155 -5.45 -6.79 6.78
C SER A 155 -6.41 -7.09 7.93
N ILE A 156 -7.67 -7.35 7.59
CA ILE A 156 -8.72 -7.70 8.55
C ILE A 156 -8.86 -9.22 8.58
N THR A 157 -8.92 -9.77 9.79
CA THR A 157 -9.13 -11.21 10.03
C THR A 157 -10.58 -11.51 10.43
N PRO A 158 -11.11 -12.73 10.20
CA PRO A 158 -12.49 -13.08 10.59
C PRO A 158 -12.81 -12.81 12.05
N ARG A 159 -12.00 -13.37 12.95
CA ARG A 159 -12.10 -13.14 14.39
C ARG A 159 -11.17 -12.00 14.82
N PRO A 160 -11.51 -11.25 15.87
CA PRO A 160 -10.60 -10.29 16.48
C PRO A 160 -9.32 -11.00 16.96
N GLN A 161 -8.17 -10.34 16.83
CA GLN A 161 -6.93 -10.81 17.44
C GLN A 161 -6.01 -9.63 17.80
N PRO A 162 -5.28 -9.70 18.92
CA PRO A 162 -4.45 -8.58 19.40
C PRO A 162 -3.16 -8.39 18.60
N GLY A 163 -2.76 -9.39 17.80
CA GLY A 163 -1.46 -9.48 17.14
C GLY A 163 -0.35 -10.01 18.06
N ASN A 164 0.90 -9.84 17.65
CA ASN A 164 2.07 -10.27 18.45
C ASN A 164 2.32 -9.32 19.64
N PRO A 165 3.04 -9.76 20.68
CA PRO A 165 3.38 -8.94 21.85
C PRO A 165 4.17 -7.67 21.50
N LYS A 166 3.98 -6.60 22.28
CA LYS A 166 4.74 -5.35 22.18
C LYS A 166 6.09 -5.45 22.92
N PRO A 167 7.12 -4.66 22.53
CA PRO A 167 7.19 -3.76 21.37
C PRO A 167 7.34 -4.54 20.05
N ARG A 168 6.67 -4.05 19.01
CA ARG A 168 6.52 -4.75 17.72
C ARG A 168 6.62 -3.86 16.49
N VAL A 169 6.99 -2.60 16.68
CA VAL A 169 7.28 -1.66 15.60
C VAL A 169 8.46 -0.80 16.04
N PHE A 170 9.41 -0.59 15.13
CA PHE A 170 10.68 0.07 15.37
C PHE A 170 10.92 1.00 14.19
N ARG A 171 11.27 2.26 14.47
CA ARG A 171 11.63 3.23 13.43
C ARG A 171 13.14 3.21 13.28
N LEU A 172 13.58 3.33 12.04
CA LEU A 172 14.98 3.49 11.64
C LEU A 172 15.06 4.82 10.86
N PRO A 173 15.04 5.97 11.57
CA PRO A 173 15.03 7.31 10.97
C PRO A 173 16.14 7.55 9.95
N GLU A 174 17.35 7.09 10.27
CA GLU A 174 18.57 7.27 9.48
C GLU A 174 18.52 6.50 8.16
N ASP A 175 17.68 5.47 8.11
CA ASP A 175 17.46 4.61 6.95
C ASP A 175 16.17 4.92 6.19
N GLY A 176 15.35 5.86 6.69
CA GLY A 176 14.00 6.08 6.16
C GLY A 176 13.14 4.81 6.21
N ALA A 177 13.30 4.01 7.26
CA ALA A 177 12.79 2.64 7.33
C ALA A 177 12.01 2.31 8.60
N VAL A 178 11.19 1.26 8.55
CA VAL A 178 10.45 0.72 9.69
C VAL A 178 10.60 -0.78 9.72
N ILE A 179 10.79 -1.33 10.92
CA ILE A 179 10.69 -2.77 11.18
C ILE A 179 9.40 -3.01 11.96
N ASN A 180 8.58 -3.96 11.52
CA ASN A 180 7.41 -4.35 12.30
C ASN A 180 7.14 -5.85 12.32
N ARG A 181 6.56 -6.30 13.43
CA ARG A 181 6.13 -7.67 13.69
C ARG A 181 4.70 -7.72 14.23
N TYR A 182 3.78 -6.97 13.64
CA TYR A 182 2.40 -6.85 14.17
C TYR A 182 1.61 -8.16 14.27
N GLY A 183 1.70 -9.04 13.26
CA GLY A 183 0.96 -10.31 13.23
C GLY A 183 -0.57 -10.14 13.11
N PHE A 184 -1.02 -9.30 12.16
CA PHE A 184 -2.44 -9.03 11.88
C PHE A 184 -3.29 -8.68 13.13
N ASN A 185 -2.90 -7.68 13.91
CA ASN A 185 -3.80 -7.13 14.92
C ASN A 185 -5.04 -6.53 14.23
N SER A 186 -6.22 -7.02 14.59
CA SER A 186 -7.47 -6.79 13.88
C SER A 186 -8.65 -6.85 14.86
N GLU A 187 -9.63 -5.98 14.66
CA GLU A 187 -10.89 -5.96 15.43
C GLU A 187 -11.91 -7.02 14.98
N GLY A 188 -11.61 -7.77 13.91
CA GLY A 188 -12.50 -8.80 13.38
C GLY A 188 -13.49 -8.27 12.34
N HIS A 189 -14.12 -9.19 11.61
CA HIS A 189 -15.06 -8.84 10.53
C HIS A 189 -16.26 -8.05 11.04
N THR A 190 -16.87 -8.47 12.15
CA THR A 190 -18.12 -7.87 12.66
C THR A 190 -17.98 -6.38 12.93
N LEU A 191 -16.92 -5.96 13.63
CA LEU A 191 -16.76 -4.56 14.01
C LEU A 191 -16.40 -3.68 12.81
N VAL A 192 -15.53 -4.16 11.92
CA VAL A 192 -15.18 -3.44 10.69
C VAL A 192 -16.38 -3.35 9.74
N LEU A 193 -17.16 -4.42 9.59
CA LEU A 193 -18.40 -4.43 8.81
C LEU A 193 -19.37 -3.36 9.32
N GLN A 194 -19.63 -3.32 10.62
CA GLN A 194 -20.52 -2.33 11.22
C GLN A 194 -20.04 -0.90 10.94
N ARG A 195 -18.73 -0.65 11.07
CA ARG A 195 -18.12 0.66 10.80
C ARG A 195 -18.28 1.08 9.34
N LEU A 196 -18.03 0.19 8.39
CA LEU A 196 -18.21 0.46 6.97
C LEU A 196 -19.67 0.70 6.60
N GLN A 197 -20.61 -0.09 7.14
CA GLN A 197 -22.03 0.11 6.93
C GLN A 197 -22.51 1.46 7.49
N GLN A 198 -22.04 1.85 8.68
CA GLN A 198 -22.32 3.16 9.26
C GLN A 198 -21.79 4.29 8.38
N ARG A 199 -20.56 4.17 7.87
CA ARG A 199 -19.97 5.14 6.93
C ARG A 199 -20.82 5.33 5.67
N VAL A 200 -21.24 4.23 5.03
CA VAL A 200 -22.09 4.27 3.84
C VAL A 200 -23.45 4.90 4.15
N ARG A 201 -24.10 4.52 5.25
CA ARG A 201 -25.39 5.10 5.69
C ARG A 201 -25.28 6.60 5.96
N ALA A 202 -24.26 7.03 6.69
CA ALA A 202 -24.03 8.43 7.01
C ALA A 202 -23.79 9.28 5.76
N HIS A 203 -23.13 8.72 4.73
CA HIS A 203 -22.94 9.40 3.46
C HIS A 203 -24.24 9.53 2.66
N LYS A 204 -25.02 8.44 2.54
CA LYS A 204 -26.34 8.46 1.88
C LYS A 204 -27.26 9.52 2.49
N TYR A 205 -27.26 9.63 3.82
CA TYR A 205 -28.04 10.65 4.52
C TYR A 205 -27.61 12.10 4.19
N LYS A 206 -26.31 12.35 3.93
CA LYS A 206 -25.78 13.69 3.70
C LYS A 206 -25.90 14.21 2.27
N GLN A 207 -25.78 13.32 1.28
CA GLN A 207 -25.61 13.76 -0.12
C GLN A 207 -26.78 13.38 -1.04
N ASP A 208 -27.79 12.65 -0.54
CA ASP A 208 -28.97 12.18 -1.30
C ASP A 208 -28.63 11.69 -2.72
N LYS A 209 -27.47 11.05 -2.84
CA LYS A 209 -26.93 10.50 -4.09
C LYS A 209 -26.43 9.10 -3.79
N ASP A 210 -26.81 8.15 -4.64
CA ASP A 210 -26.19 6.84 -4.59
C ASP A 210 -24.80 6.94 -5.22
N HIS A 211 -23.80 6.46 -4.50
CA HIS A 211 -22.44 6.31 -5.03
C HIS A 211 -22.23 4.83 -5.37
N ASP A 212 -22.00 4.56 -6.64
CA ASP A 212 -21.62 3.22 -7.10
C ASP A 212 -20.36 2.72 -6.36
N ARG A 213 -19.43 3.64 -6.08
CA ARG A 213 -18.16 3.35 -5.42
C ARG A 213 -18.23 3.38 -3.90
N LYS A 214 -17.40 2.57 -3.26
CA LYS A 214 -17.35 2.39 -1.80
C LYS A 214 -16.36 3.33 -1.13
N ALA A 215 -15.50 3.99 -1.89
CA ALA A 215 -14.79 5.19 -1.46
C ALA A 215 -15.72 6.39 -1.20
N LEU A 216 -16.94 6.42 -1.76
CA LEU A 216 -17.93 7.50 -1.58
C LEU A 216 -17.43 8.88 -2.04
N ILE A 217 -16.38 8.91 -2.86
CA ILE A 217 -15.80 10.11 -3.46
C ILE A 217 -15.43 9.73 -4.89
N GLU A 218 -15.82 10.57 -5.85
CA GLU A 218 -15.46 10.38 -7.26
C GLU A 218 -13.94 10.42 -7.46
N GLY A 219 -13.44 9.65 -8.43
CA GLY A 219 -12.00 9.55 -8.67
C GLY A 219 -11.23 8.84 -7.55
N LYS A 220 -11.92 8.21 -6.58
CA LYS A 220 -11.27 7.48 -5.49
C LYS A 220 -11.77 6.04 -5.33
N LEU A 221 -10.97 5.19 -4.68
CA LEU A 221 -11.25 3.77 -4.43
C LEU A 221 -10.95 3.33 -2.99
N LEU A 222 -11.78 2.43 -2.45
CA LEU A 222 -11.61 1.77 -1.16
C LEU A 222 -11.24 0.29 -1.39
N GLY A 223 -10.02 -0.07 -0.99
CA GLY A 223 -9.55 -1.44 -0.95
C GLY A 223 -9.77 -2.06 0.42
N ILE A 224 -10.22 -3.32 0.46
CA ILE A 224 -10.31 -4.08 1.71
C ILE A 224 -9.35 -5.26 1.66
N ASN A 225 -8.32 -5.20 2.49
CA ASN A 225 -7.32 -6.23 2.62
C ASN A 225 -7.75 -7.29 3.62
N LEU A 226 -7.79 -8.54 3.15
CA LEU A 226 -8.24 -9.73 3.87
C LEU A 226 -7.02 -10.47 4.38
N GLY A 227 -7.05 -10.80 5.66
CA GLY A 227 -6.03 -11.59 6.35
C GLY A 227 -6.64 -12.84 6.98
N LYS A 228 -5.75 -13.73 7.39
CA LYS A 228 -6.07 -15.00 8.03
C LYS A 228 -5.80 -14.93 9.53
N ASN A 229 -6.68 -15.52 10.35
CA ASN A 229 -6.42 -15.62 11.78
C ASN A 229 -5.25 -16.57 12.06
N LYS A 230 -4.41 -16.24 13.05
CA LYS A 230 -3.26 -17.09 13.44
C LYS A 230 -3.67 -18.51 13.87
N SER A 231 -4.87 -18.64 14.43
CA SER A 231 -5.46 -19.91 14.88
C SER A 231 -5.95 -20.82 13.75
N SER A 232 -6.09 -20.31 12.54
CA SER A 232 -6.67 -21.05 11.42
C SER A 232 -5.62 -21.97 10.81
N ALA A 233 -6.01 -23.18 10.41
CA ALA A 233 -5.09 -24.17 9.83
C ALA A 233 -4.33 -23.59 8.63
N ALA A 234 -3.01 -23.82 8.52
CA ALA A 234 -2.11 -23.13 7.58
C ALA A 234 -2.57 -23.18 6.10
N GLU A 235 -3.12 -24.31 5.65
CA GLU A 235 -3.60 -24.51 4.27
C GLU A 235 -5.05 -24.03 4.03
N SER A 236 -5.80 -23.65 5.08
CA SER A 236 -7.21 -23.27 4.90
C SER A 236 -7.37 -21.92 4.20
N HIS A 237 -8.26 -21.90 3.20
CA HIS A 237 -8.70 -20.69 2.47
C HIS A 237 -9.95 -20.05 3.07
N GLU A 238 -10.55 -20.67 4.09
CA GLU A 238 -11.88 -20.33 4.62
C GLU A 238 -11.95 -18.89 5.17
N ASP A 239 -10.87 -18.41 5.78
CA ASP A 239 -10.83 -17.05 6.33
C ASP A 239 -10.94 -15.98 5.23
N TYR A 240 -10.33 -16.22 4.06
CA TYR A 240 -10.45 -15.32 2.91
C TYR A 240 -11.85 -15.38 2.32
N VAL A 241 -12.43 -16.57 2.18
CA VAL A 241 -13.82 -16.76 1.72
C VAL A 241 -14.81 -16.02 2.64
N LYS A 242 -14.65 -16.14 3.96
CA LYS A 242 -15.43 -15.37 4.94
C LYS A 242 -15.25 -13.86 4.74
N GLY A 243 -14.04 -13.41 4.43
CA GLY A 243 -13.74 -12.01 4.16
C GLY A 243 -14.44 -11.49 2.91
N VAL A 244 -14.39 -12.25 1.82
CA VAL A 244 -15.09 -11.94 0.56
C VAL A 244 -16.60 -11.81 0.80
N ARG A 245 -17.22 -12.81 1.44
CA ARG A 245 -18.66 -12.79 1.75
C ARG A 245 -19.07 -11.58 2.57
N THR A 246 -18.21 -11.18 3.52
CA THR A 246 -18.47 -10.06 4.42
C THR A 246 -18.32 -8.71 3.70
N PHE A 247 -17.27 -8.56 2.90
CA PHE A 247 -16.79 -7.24 2.49
C PHE A 247 -16.94 -6.91 1.01
N ALA A 248 -17.20 -7.89 0.13
CA ALA A 248 -17.40 -7.60 -1.29
C ALA A 248 -18.43 -6.48 -1.54
N PRO A 249 -19.60 -6.43 -0.87
CA PRO A 249 -20.58 -5.35 -1.08
C PRO A 249 -20.12 -3.95 -0.62
N LEU A 250 -19.00 -3.87 0.11
CA LEU A 250 -18.49 -2.66 0.75
C LEU A 250 -17.08 -2.29 0.30
N ALA A 251 -16.55 -2.94 -0.73
CA ALA A 251 -15.24 -2.68 -1.30
C ALA A 251 -15.34 -2.22 -2.76
N ASP A 252 -14.44 -1.32 -3.16
CA ASP A 252 -14.18 -1.10 -4.59
C ASP A 252 -13.24 -2.16 -5.15
N TYR A 253 -12.37 -2.73 -4.32
CA TYR A 253 -11.58 -3.93 -4.62
C TYR A 253 -11.21 -4.69 -3.35
N LEU A 254 -11.04 -6.00 -3.46
CA LEU A 254 -10.60 -6.87 -2.38
C LEU A 254 -9.12 -7.23 -2.55
N VAL A 255 -8.41 -7.47 -1.46
CA VAL A 255 -7.01 -7.89 -1.49
C VAL A 255 -6.80 -9.13 -0.63
N VAL A 256 -6.35 -10.22 -1.22
CA VAL A 256 -5.96 -11.48 -0.55
C VAL A 256 -4.51 -11.36 -0.13
N ASN A 257 -4.23 -11.21 1.17
CA ASN A 257 -2.87 -11.02 1.66
C ASN A 257 -2.20 -12.33 2.09
N VAL A 258 -1.30 -12.82 1.22
CA VAL A 258 -0.46 -14.01 1.45
C VAL A 258 1.01 -13.65 1.74
N SER A 259 1.34 -12.37 1.88
CA SER A 259 2.73 -11.88 1.94
C SER A 259 3.24 -11.57 3.34
N SER A 260 2.36 -11.51 4.35
CA SER A 260 2.73 -11.07 5.70
C SER A 260 3.87 -11.91 6.27
N PRO A 261 5.01 -11.27 6.60
CA PRO A 261 6.11 -11.95 7.27
C PRO A 261 5.77 -12.42 8.69
N ASN A 262 4.80 -11.78 9.31
CA ASN A 262 4.60 -11.82 10.75
C ASN A 262 3.57 -12.86 11.20
N THR A 263 3.07 -13.63 10.25
CA THR A 263 2.09 -14.70 10.44
C THR A 263 2.76 -16.01 10.00
N PRO A 264 3.13 -16.90 10.95
CA PRO A 264 3.82 -18.15 10.62
C PRO A 264 3.10 -18.96 9.53
N GLY A 265 3.87 -19.46 8.56
CA GLY A 265 3.34 -20.29 7.46
C GLY A 265 2.58 -19.55 6.36
N LEU A 266 2.25 -18.26 6.52
CA LEU A 266 1.38 -17.57 5.56
C LEU A 266 1.98 -17.49 4.14
N ARG A 267 3.30 -17.27 4.04
CA ARG A 267 4.01 -17.20 2.76
C ARG A 267 4.03 -18.53 2.00
N ALA A 268 3.77 -19.66 2.66
CA ALA A 268 3.64 -20.94 1.99
C ALA A 268 2.42 -20.98 1.04
N LEU A 269 1.42 -20.14 1.28
CA LEU A 269 0.26 -19.97 0.40
C LEU A 269 0.59 -19.38 -0.98
N GLN A 270 1.83 -18.91 -1.19
CA GLN A 270 2.28 -18.38 -2.48
C GLN A 270 2.78 -19.47 -3.44
N LYS A 271 2.89 -20.73 -2.98
CA LYS A 271 3.19 -21.86 -3.86
C LYS A 271 2.09 -21.99 -4.92
N SER A 272 2.49 -22.17 -6.18
CA SER A 272 1.62 -22.08 -7.36
C SER A 272 0.27 -22.81 -7.20
N GLU A 273 0.30 -24.08 -6.77
CA GLU A 273 -0.91 -24.91 -6.65
C GLU A 273 -1.84 -24.42 -5.55
N VAL A 274 -1.29 -24.09 -4.37
CA VAL A 274 -2.04 -23.60 -3.21
C VAL A 274 -2.64 -22.23 -3.51
N LEU A 275 -1.86 -21.34 -4.14
CA LEU A 275 -2.33 -20.03 -4.53
C LEU A 275 -3.46 -20.12 -5.55
N ARG A 276 -3.34 -21.00 -6.54
CA ARG A 276 -4.40 -21.24 -7.54
C ARG A 276 -5.70 -21.70 -6.88
N GLU A 277 -5.63 -22.66 -5.96
CA GLU A 277 -6.81 -23.14 -5.22
C GLU A 277 -7.43 -22.04 -4.35
N LEU A 278 -6.60 -21.25 -3.66
CA LEU A 278 -7.05 -20.09 -2.89
C LEU A 278 -7.77 -19.08 -3.76
N MET A 279 -7.18 -18.70 -4.89
CA MET A 279 -7.74 -17.70 -5.79
C MET A 279 -9.02 -18.21 -6.46
N ALA A 280 -9.09 -19.49 -6.83
CA ALA A 280 -10.33 -20.09 -7.34
C ALA A 280 -11.46 -20.02 -6.29
N ALA A 281 -11.19 -20.38 -5.03
CA ALA A 281 -12.17 -20.30 -3.96
C ALA A 281 -12.64 -18.85 -3.71
N VAL A 282 -11.71 -17.90 -3.68
CA VAL A 282 -12.00 -16.47 -3.50
C VAL A 282 -12.84 -15.91 -4.64
N VAL A 283 -12.49 -16.22 -5.90
CA VAL A 283 -13.23 -15.74 -7.08
C VAL A 283 -14.64 -16.32 -7.12
N ASN A 284 -14.79 -17.61 -6.82
CA ASN A 284 -16.11 -18.26 -6.78
C ASN A 284 -17.00 -17.63 -5.70
N GLU A 285 -16.47 -17.41 -4.50
CA GLU A 285 -17.22 -16.74 -3.43
C GLU A 285 -17.55 -15.28 -3.78
N ARG A 286 -16.63 -14.57 -4.46
CA ARG A 286 -16.85 -13.20 -4.92
C ARG A 286 -18.00 -13.14 -5.92
N ASP A 287 -17.99 -14.01 -6.93
CA ASP A 287 -19.05 -14.07 -7.94
C ASP A 287 -20.40 -14.42 -7.31
N ALA A 288 -20.44 -15.38 -6.37
CA ALA A 288 -21.65 -15.73 -5.63
C ALA A 288 -22.18 -14.58 -4.77
N THR A 289 -21.29 -13.89 -4.04
CA THR A 289 -21.64 -12.77 -3.16
C THR A 289 -22.16 -11.57 -3.96
N VAL A 290 -21.48 -11.20 -5.06
CA VAL A 290 -21.90 -10.12 -5.96
C VAL A 290 -23.28 -10.39 -6.55
N LYS A 291 -23.52 -11.64 -6.99
CA LYS A 291 -24.84 -12.07 -7.50
C LYS A 291 -25.92 -11.98 -6.42
N ALA A 292 -25.65 -12.51 -5.22
CA ALA A 292 -26.60 -12.50 -4.11
C ALA A 292 -26.94 -11.08 -3.63
N ALA A 293 -25.98 -10.16 -3.70
CA ALA A 293 -26.17 -8.76 -3.33
C ALA A 293 -26.76 -7.89 -4.46
N GLY A 294 -27.02 -8.45 -5.66
CA GLY A 294 -27.58 -7.72 -6.80
C GLY A 294 -26.67 -6.61 -7.33
N LEU A 295 -25.35 -6.74 -7.18
CA LEU A 295 -24.40 -5.71 -7.61
C LEU A 295 -24.20 -5.75 -9.12
N ALA A 296 -24.35 -4.60 -9.78
CA ALA A 296 -24.21 -4.48 -11.24
C ALA A 296 -22.78 -4.74 -11.75
N LYS A 297 -21.75 -4.51 -10.91
CA LYS A 297 -20.34 -4.67 -11.26
C LYS A 297 -19.69 -5.71 -10.37
N LYS A 298 -18.81 -6.53 -10.95
CA LYS A 298 -17.93 -7.44 -10.20
C LYS A 298 -16.92 -6.62 -9.41
N VAL A 299 -16.67 -7.04 -8.17
CA VAL A 299 -15.64 -6.45 -7.30
C VAL A 299 -14.28 -7.05 -7.66
N PRO A 300 -13.30 -6.29 -8.17
CA PRO A 300 -11.95 -6.79 -8.45
C PRO A 300 -11.32 -7.45 -7.22
N VAL A 301 -10.56 -8.52 -7.46
CA VAL A 301 -9.81 -9.22 -6.41
C VAL A 301 -8.34 -9.16 -6.77
N CYS A 302 -7.54 -8.68 -5.84
CA CYS A 302 -6.09 -8.65 -5.91
C CYS A 302 -5.48 -9.72 -5.03
N VAL A 303 -4.32 -10.25 -5.40
CA VAL A 303 -3.44 -10.96 -4.46
C VAL A 303 -2.24 -10.09 -4.10
N LYS A 304 -1.92 -10.03 -2.80
CA LYS A 304 -0.77 -9.31 -2.24
C LYS A 304 0.37 -10.26 -1.96
N ILE A 305 1.30 -10.35 -2.90
CA ILE A 305 2.46 -11.25 -2.87
C ILE A 305 3.72 -10.56 -2.35
N ALA A 306 4.54 -11.29 -1.61
CA ALA A 306 5.92 -10.93 -1.31
C ALA A 306 6.76 -11.14 -2.59
N PRO A 307 7.93 -10.51 -2.72
CA PRO A 307 8.81 -10.83 -3.84
C PRO A 307 9.17 -12.31 -3.76
N ASP A 308 8.97 -13.04 -4.86
CA ASP A 308 9.56 -14.35 -5.01
C ASP A 308 11.07 -14.16 -4.97
N MET A 309 11.68 -14.75 -3.95
CA MET A 309 13.10 -14.73 -3.72
C MET A 309 13.53 -16.18 -3.71
N SER A 310 14.55 -16.52 -4.49
CA SER A 310 15.20 -17.83 -4.38
C SER A 310 15.66 -18.08 -2.94
N GLU A 311 15.99 -19.31 -2.53
CA GLU A 311 16.54 -19.54 -1.18
C GLU A 311 17.79 -18.68 -0.91
N GLU A 312 18.58 -18.38 -1.92
CA GLU A 312 19.76 -17.52 -1.83
C GLU A 312 19.38 -16.05 -1.69
N GLU A 313 18.40 -15.57 -2.46
CA GLU A 313 17.85 -14.22 -2.30
C GLU A 313 17.15 -14.09 -0.96
N LEU A 314 16.43 -15.10 -0.47
CA LEU A 314 15.84 -15.13 0.86
C LEU A 314 16.90 -15.17 1.96
N ARG A 315 18.11 -15.72 1.72
CA ARG A 315 19.23 -15.67 2.66
C ARG A 315 19.91 -14.30 2.66
N ASP A 316 20.09 -13.69 1.49
CA ASP A 316 20.68 -12.34 1.34
C ASP A 316 19.71 -11.26 1.81
N VAL A 317 18.41 -11.51 1.65
CA VAL A 317 17.30 -10.68 2.11
C VAL A 317 16.80 -11.12 3.50
N ALA A 318 17.33 -12.20 4.08
CA ALA A 318 17.28 -12.46 5.52
C ALA A 318 18.43 -11.78 6.26
N LYS A 319 19.42 -11.24 5.54
CA LYS A 319 20.48 -10.37 6.07
C LYS A 319 20.12 -8.91 5.82
N ARG A 320 19.87 -8.16 6.89
CA ARG A 320 19.58 -6.72 6.81
C ARG A 320 20.61 -6.07 5.89
N PRO A 321 20.23 -5.17 4.95
CA PRO A 321 21.20 -4.55 4.06
C PRO A 321 22.37 -4.00 4.88
N ALA A 322 23.60 -4.39 4.54
CA ALA A 322 24.78 -3.94 5.28
C ALA A 322 24.96 -2.40 5.23
N SER A 323 24.24 -1.75 4.32
CA SER A 323 24.17 -0.29 4.15
C SER A 323 23.25 0.42 5.13
N LEU A 324 22.53 -0.28 6.02
CA LEU A 324 21.71 0.37 7.04
C LEU A 324 22.60 1.12 8.05
N LYS A 325 22.19 2.33 8.40
CA LYS A 325 22.92 3.29 9.24
C LYS A 325 22.42 3.32 10.68
N SER A 326 21.19 2.85 10.94
CA SER A 326 20.62 2.82 12.30
C SER A 326 21.41 1.88 13.21
N ASP A 327 21.25 2.07 14.53
CA ASP A 327 21.88 1.22 15.55
C ASP A 327 21.67 -0.28 15.29
N ALA A 328 22.73 -1.07 15.50
CA ALA A 328 22.72 -2.51 15.29
C ALA A 328 21.56 -3.21 16.03
N GLU A 329 21.26 -2.79 17.26
CA GLU A 329 20.16 -3.34 18.06
C GLU A 329 18.77 -3.09 17.45
N LEU A 330 18.59 -1.95 16.76
CA LEU A 330 17.36 -1.64 16.02
C LEU A 330 17.31 -2.43 14.72
N VAL A 331 18.40 -2.45 13.96
CA VAL A 331 18.51 -3.19 12.70
C VAL A 331 18.24 -4.67 12.90
N GLN A 332 18.66 -5.26 14.02
CA GLN A 332 18.51 -6.70 14.27
C GLN A 332 17.11 -7.09 14.76
N GLN A 333 16.23 -6.13 15.07
CA GLN A 333 14.87 -6.43 15.50
C GLN A 333 14.16 -7.38 14.52
N ALA A 334 13.49 -8.39 15.07
CA ALA A 334 12.73 -9.32 14.26
C ALA A 334 11.53 -8.64 13.58
N GLY A 335 11.20 -9.07 12.37
CA GLY A 335 10.01 -8.62 11.63
C GLY A 335 10.33 -8.06 10.25
N GLY A 336 9.29 -7.60 9.58
CA GLY A 336 9.39 -7.11 8.21
C GLY A 336 10.01 -5.72 8.12
N LEU A 337 10.96 -5.51 7.21
CA LEU A 337 11.48 -4.19 6.81
C LEU A 337 10.53 -3.53 5.80
N SER A 338 10.35 -2.22 5.95
CA SER A 338 9.74 -1.35 4.94
C SER A 338 10.50 -0.03 4.87
N GLY A 339 10.19 0.79 3.87
CA GLY A 339 10.83 2.09 3.64
C GLY A 339 11.87 2.06 2.53
N ALA A 340 12.72 3.08 2.47
CA ALA A 340 13.68 3.26 1.38
C ALA A 340 14.52 2.01 1.05
N PRO A 341 15.01 1.20 2.01
CA PRO A 341 15.84 0.04 1.72
C PRO A 341 15.14 -1.05 0.91
N VAL A 342 13.80 -1.12 0.92
CA VAL A 342 13.06 -2.13 0.15
C VAL A 342 12.67 -1.65 -1.25
N PHE A 343 12.93 -0.39 -1.61
CA PHE A 343 12.59 0.15 -2.93
C PHE A 343 13.18 -0.66 -4.09
N PRO A 344 14.49 -1.01 -4.11
CA PRO A 344 15.05 -1.79 -5.21
C PRO A 344 14.43 -3.19 -5.37
N LEU A 345 14.07 -3.83 -4.24
CA LEU A 345 13.44 -5.15 -4.20
C LEU A 345 11.99 -5.06 -4.70
N GLY A 346 11.28 -4.02 -4.26
CA GLY A 346 9.93 -3.70 -4.70
C GLY A 346 9.84 -3.46 -6.21
N LEU A 347 10.75 -2.63 -6.73
CA LEU A 347 10.82 -2.31 -8.14
C LEU A 347 11.17 -3.53 -9.00
N ARG A 348 12.13 -4.36 -8.54
CA ARG A 348 12.50 -5.61 -9.21
C ARG A 348 11.30 -6.56 -9.32
N ALA A 349 10.53 -6.75 -8.25
CA ALA A 349 9.37 -7.62 -8.29
C ALA A 349 8.30 -7.14 -9.28
N VAL A 350 8.07 -5.83 -9.35
CA VAL A 350 7.13 -5.27 -10.34
C VAL A 350 7.58 -5.55 -11.76
N ARG A 351 8.88 -5.40 -12.07
CA ARG A 351 9.42 -5.74 -13.39
C ARG A 351 9.23 -7.21 -13.74
N ILE A 352 9.53 -8.12 -12.81
CA ILE A 352 9.35 -9.57 -13.00
C ILE A 352 7.88 -9.88 -13.24
N VAL A 353 6.98 -9.39 -12.38
CA VAL A 353 5.56 -9.67 -12.54
C VAL A 353 5.02 -9.08 -13.84
N ARG A 354 5.44 -7.85 -14.20
CA ARG A 354 5.08 -7.21 -15.46
C ARG A 354 5.51 -8.03 -16.66
N SER A 355 6.72 -8.58 -16.69
CA SER A 355 7.18 -9.42 -17.80
C SER A 355 6.41 -10.74 -17.93
N GLU A 356 5.87 -11.26 -16.84
CA GLU A 356 5.10 -12.52 -16.85
C GLU A 356 3.64 -12.31 -17.23
N ILE A 357 3.00 -11.22 -16.77
CA ILE A 357 1.54 -11.01 -16.96
C ILE A 357 1.19 -9.97 -18.03
N GLY A 358 2.19 -9.25 -18.55
CA GLY A 358 2.00 -8.16 -19.51
C GLY A 358 1.20 -6.98 -18.95
N ASP A 359 0.49 -6.27 -19.83
CA ASP A 359 -0.24 -5.04 -19.50
C ASP A 359 -1.72 -5.25 -19.13
N LYS A 360 -2.25 -6.46 -19.32
CA LYS A 360 -3.67 -6.79 -19.13
C LYS A 360 -4.13 -6.71 -17.69
N ILE A 361 -3.23 -7.01 -16.75
CA ILE A 361 -3.54 -7.03 -15.31
C ILE A 361 -2.87 -5.81 -14.67
N PRO A 362 -3.64 -4.88 -14.06
CA PRO A 362 -3.05 -3.69 -13.46
C PRO A 362 -2.25 -4.08 -12.21
N ILE A 363 -1.02 -3.57 -12.12
CA ILE A 363 -0.14 -3.74 -10.96
C ILE A 363 -0.24 -2.50 -10.06
N ILE A 364 -0.40 -2.71 -8.75
CA ILE A 364 -0.27 -1.65 -7.75
C ILE A 364 1.11 -1.82 -7.09
N GLY A 365 2.03 -0.88 -7.34
CA GLY A 365 3.39 -0.92 -6.80
C GLY A 365 3.43 -0.51 -5.33
N CYS A 366 4.12 -1.26 -4.48
CA CYS A 366 4.31 -0.90 -3.08
C CYS A 366 5.68 -1.35 -2.57
N GLY A 367 6.40 -0.44 -1.90
CA GLY A 367 7.71 -0.68 -1.33
C GLY A 367 8.64 0.53 -1.48
N GLY A 368 8.91 1.23 -0.37
CA GLY A 368 9.93 2.29 -0.35
C GLY A 368 9.65 3.53 -1.20
N ILE A 369 8.38 3.80 -1.53
CA ILE A 369 7.97 5.02 -2.26
C ILE A 369 7.92 6.20 -1.29
N ALA A 370 8.87 7.13 -1.43
CA ALA A 370 8.99 8.31 -0.59
C ALA A 370 8.78 9.63 -1.34
N SER A 371 8.90 9.61 -2.67
CA SER A 371 8.78 10.79 -3.53
C SER A 371 8.15 10.46 -4.89
N GLY A 372 7.92 11.49 -5.70
CA GLY A 372 7.52 11.37 -7.10
C GLY A 372 8.52 10.56 -7.93
N LYS A 373 9.82 10.58 -7.57
CA LYS A 373 10.87 9.84 -8.27
C LYS A 373 10.69 8.33 -8.14
N GLU A 374 10.47 7.83 -6.93
CA GLU A 374 10.21 6.40 -6.74
C GLU A 374 8.88 6.00 -7.37
N ALA A 375 7.85 6.84 -7.27
CA ALA A 375 6.57 6.59 -7.92
C ALA A 375 6.69 6.49 -9.45
N LEU A 376 7.45 7.39 -10.08
CA LEU A 376 7.74 7.37 -11.51
C LEU A 376 8.50 6.11 -11.93
N ALA A 377 9.47 5.66 -11.12
CA ALA A 377 10.19 4.42 -11.40
C ALA A 377 9.25 3.20 -11.38
N TYR A 378 8.35 3.13 -10.39
CA TYR A 378 7.31 2.09 -10.36
C TYR A 378 6.39 2.17 -11.58
N ALA A 379 5.98 3.36 -12.00
CA ALA A 379 5.19 3.55 -13.21
C ALA A 379 5.93 3.03 -14.44
N ALA A 380 7.18 3.45 -14.64
CA ALA A 380 8.02 3.04 -15.75
C ALA A 380 8.18 1.51 -15.81
N ALA A 381 8.29 0.85 -14.65
CA ALA A 381 8.35 -0.61 -14.52
C ALA A 381 7.01 -1.34 -14.76
N GLY A 382 5.89 -0.62 -14.89
CA GLY A 382 4.57 -1.17 -15.24
C GLY A 382 3.48 -1.06 -14.17
N ALA A 383 3.75 -0.41 -13.03
CA ALA A 383 2.73 -0.18 -12.01
C ALA A 383 1.72 0.91 -12.45
N ARG A 384 0.43 0.58 -12.46
CA ARG A 384 -0.65 1.50 -12.85
C ARG A 384 -1.04 2.47 -11.74
N ALA A 385 -0.77 2.10 -10.50
CA ALA A 385 -0.89 2.91 -9.29
C ALA A 385 0.21 2.51 -8.30
N VAL A 386 0.45 3.34 -7.28
CA VAL A 386 1.46 3.11 -6.25
C VAL A 386 0.88 3.29 -4.85
N GLN A 387 1.45 2.64 -3.84
CA GLN A 387 1.04 2.76 -2.45
C GLN A 387 2.16 3.27 -1.54
N MET A 388 1.81 4.21 -0.66
CA MET A 388 2.70 4.79 0.34
C MET A 388 2.32 4.30 1.75
N TYR A 389 3.33 4.20 2.61
CA TYR A 389 3.16 3.94 4.05
C TYR A 389 4.31 4.60 4.82
N THR A 390 5.54 4.09 4.66
CA THR A 390 6.67 4.45 5.52
C THR A 390 7.00 5.94 5.44
N SER A 391 6.81 6.57 4.28
CA SER A 391 6.97 8.01 4.09
C SER A 391 6.03 8.85 4.96
N LEU A 392 4.82 8.38 5.28
CA LEU A 392 3.97 9.06 6.28
C LEU A 392 4.57 8.99 7.70
N VAL A 393 5.30 7.91 8.00
CA VAL A 393 5.97 7.73 9.30
C VAL A 393 7.23 8.59 9.39
N MET A 394 7.90 8.85 8.27
CA MET A 394 9.14 9.63 8.22
C MET A 394 8.89 11.12 8.02
N ASP A 395 8.11 11.48 7.00
CA ASP A 395 7.95 12.84 6.50
C ASP A 395 6.58 13.44 6.90
N GLY A 396 5.66 12.59 7.38
CA GLY A 396 4.37 13.03 7.91
C GLY A 396 3.27 13.14 6.84
N PRO A 397 2.13 13.77 7.18
CA PRO A 397 0.95 13.79 6.32
C PRO A 397 1.14 14.52 4.99
N GLY A 398 2.16 15.39 4.89
CA GLY A 398 2.47 16.12 3.67
C GLY A 398 3.10 15.28 2.55
N ALA A 399 3.54 14.05 2.86
CA ALA A 399 4.26 13.20 1.92
C ALA A 399 3.45 12.89 0.64
N VAL A 400 2.14 12.69 0.77
CA VAL A 400 1.27 12.40 -0.40
C VAL A 400 1.16 13.61 -1.33
N ALA A 401 0.95 14.82 -0.77
CA ALA A 401 0.86 16.05 -1.55
C ALA A 401 2.20 16.32 -2.26
N LYS A 402 3.32 16.19 -1.55
CA LYS A 402 4.66 16.31 -2.13
C LYS A 402 4.88 15.37 -3.33
N THR A 403 4.58 14.08 -3.16
CA THR A 403 4.74 13.09 -4.24
C THR A 403 3.90 13.44 -5.48
N LYS A 404 2.66 13.91 -5.29
CA LYS A 404 1.80 14.33 -6.39
C LYS A 404 2.30 15.60 -7.07
N ASP A 405 2.71 16.60 -6.30
CA ASP A 405 3.22 17.86 -6.82
C ASP A 405 4.52 17.63 -7.63
N GLU A 406 5.42 16.76 -7.17
CA GLU A 406 6.63 16.36 -7.91
C GLU A 406 6.31 15.64 -9.22
N LEU A 407 5.34 14.71 -9.21
CA LEU A 407 4.88 14.01 -10.41
C LEU A 407 4.23 14.98 -11.40
N ALA A 408 3.34 15.85 -10.94
CA ALA A 408 2.63 16.82 -11.78
C ALA A 408 3.63 17.77 -12.46
N ALA A 409 4.56 18.36 -11.69
CA ALA A 409 5.58 19.24 -12.23
C ALA A 409 6.46 18.54 -13.27
N TYR A 410 6.84 17.28 -13.04
CA TYR A 410 7.59 16.48 -14.00
C TYR A 410 6.80 16.25 -15.30
N PHE A 411 5.54 15.84 -15.19
CA PHE A 411 4.69 15.56 -16.34
C PHE A 411 4.36 16.81 -17.17
N GLU A 412 4.02 17.92 -16.51
CA GLU A 412 3.77 19.21 -17.17
C GLU A 412 5.01 19.73 -17.90
N LYS A 413 6.19 19.66 -17.26
CA LYS A 413 7.46 20.08 -17.86
C LYS A 413 7.81 19.30 -19.12
N HIS A 414 7.44 18.02 -19.18
CA HIS A 414 7.82 17.11 -20.27
C HIS A 414 6.69 16.81 -21.26
N GLY A 415 5.49 17.39 -21.06
CA GLY A 415 4.33 17.12 -21.90
C GLY A 415 3.92 15.65 -21.86
N LEU A 416 4.06 15.01 -20.70
CA LEU A 416 3.74 13.60 -20.46
C LEU A 416 2.55 13.48 -19.53
N THR A 417 2.01 12.28 -19.41
CA THR A 417 1.00 11.90 -18.41
C THR A 417 1.43 10.64 -17.68
N TRP A 418 0.85 10.40 -16.50
CA TRP A 418 1.03 9.14 -15.77
C TRP A 418 0.74 7.93 -16.66
N ARG A 419 -0.36 7.96 -17.41
CA ARG A 419 -0.77 6.84 -18.27
C ARG A 419 0.27 6.51 -19.35
N GLU A 420 0.93 7.51 -19.91
CA GLU A 420 1.94 7.33 -20.97
C GLU A 420 3.25 6.75 -20.45
N VAL A 421 3.61 7.03 -19.19
CA VAL A 421 4.84 6.51 -18.59
C VAL A 421 4.69 5.09 -18.02
N VAL A 422 3.46 4.62 -17.78
CA VAL A 422 3.21 3.26 -17.26
C VAL A 422 3.75 2.21 -18.24
N GLY A 423 4.73 1.41 -17.81
CA GLY A 423 5.38 0.39 -18.65
C GLY A 423 6.35 0.95 -19.70
N ALA A 424 6.84 2.17 -19.52
CA ALA A 424 7.83 2.77 -20.43
C ALA A 424 9.09 1.90 -20.60
N GLU A 425 9.54 1.21 -19.53
CA GLU A 425 10.70 0.32 -19.59
C GLU A 425 10.48 -0.86 -20.55
N GLU A 426 9.32 -1.51 -20.48
CA GLU A 426 8.92 -2.61 -21.37
C GLU A 426 8.88 -2.16 -22.84
N ARG A 427 8.45 -0.93 -23.09
CA ARG A 427 8.43 -0.32 -24.44
C ARG A 427 9.79 0.21 -24.90
N GLY A 428 10.83 0.13 -24.08
CA GLY A 428 12.15 0.71 -24.39
C GLY A 428 12.16 2.24 -24.46
N VAL A 429 11.15 2.92 -23.90
CA VAL A 429 11.03 4.38 -23.89
C VAL A 429 11.88 4.95 -22.77
N LYS A 430 12.87 5.78 -23.14
CA LYS A 430 13.69 6.51 -22.17
C LYS A 430 12.95 7.74 -21.69
N LEU A 431 12.58 7.74 -20.41
CA LEU A 431 11.97 8.89 -19.75
C LEU A 431 13.04 9.95 -19.40
N PRO A 432 12.72 11.26 -19.51
CA PRO A 432 13.55 12.32 -18.96
C PRO A 432 13.86 12.10 -17.47
N PRO A 433 15.01 12.58 -16.97
CA PRO A 433 15.28 12.54 -15.54
C PRO A 433 14.33 13.47 -14.78
N MET A 434 13.89 13.03 -13.60
CA MET A 434 13.15 13.85 -12.64
C MET A 434 14.10 14.67 -11.77
#